data_AF-A0A327NLE3-F1
#
_entry.id   AF-A0A327NLE3-F1
#
_cell.length_a   1.000
_cell.length_b   1.000
_cell.length_c   1.000
_cell.angle_alpha   90.00
_cell.angle_beta   90.00
_cell.angle_gamma   90.00
#
_symmetry.space_group_name_H-M   'P 1'
#
loop_
_entity.id
_entity.type
_entity.pdbx_description
1 polymer ?
#
loop_
_entity_poly.entity_id
_entity_poly.type
_entity_poly.pdbx_seq_one_letter_code
_entity_poly.pdbx_strand_id
1 'polypeptide(L)'
;MGWASGRAMAQVPLHLKLNPEKIQKAAKLKQEALAKHDSLLLAEAYYLYGKAYVFAGDYQTGQAYYVKAIRIHEPLGNSMELSRLYVRLSENEVRVGRLKQALHYATLSLKVAQATQKNKDKALIRAYGALAHVYGAIWGAEKPPNPSTFDRVISYYKKEEQLCYKLNDAPGIAEVNLELGTIFSQVNDPKAIPYLEKAQHLFTQLDKVTSLAFTMMHLAEAYLIFGKPKQAFQTLVKAEDLYNSKKLNNYEIRVDLAIQFVAYFETTRQWDKAFRRLRKLNELERIRLLADHDGALTRLSMEYETEKKKHS
;
A
#
# COMPACT_ATOMS: atom_id res chain seq x y z
N MET A 1 -12.59 52.12 -18.21
CA MET A 1 -11.37 51.50 -17.63
C MET A 1 -11.72 50.09 -17.21
N GLY A 2 -11.22 49.11 -17.95
CA GLY A 2 -11.65 47.70 -17.87
C GLY A 2 -11.08 46.99 -16.65
N TRP A 3 -11.94 46.24 -15.99
CA TRP A 3 -11.60 45.33 -14.90
C TRP A 3 -10.94 44.08 -15.49
N ALA A 4 -9.65 43.89 -15.22
CA ALA A 4 -8.97 42.65 -15.58
C ALA A 4 -9.40 41.55 -14.61
N SER A 5 -10.22 40.65 -15.13
CA SER A 5 -10.58 39.36 -14.54
C SER A 5 -9.32 38.60 -14.11
N GLY A 6 -9.13 38.44 -12.80
CA GLY A 6 -8.23 37.44 -12.27
C GLY A 6 -8.74 36.07 -12.70
N ARG A 7 -8.08 35.47 -13.70
CA ARG A 7 -8.25 34.05 -14.01
C ARG A 7 -7.87 33.30 -12.74
N ALA A 8 -8.86 32.79 -12.02
CA ALA A 8 -8.65 31.74 -11.05
C ALA A 8 -7.99 30.59 -11.82
N MET A 9 -6.68 30.42 -11.64
CA MET A 9 -6.01 29.22 -12.12
C MET A 9 -6.66 28.07 -11.36
N ALA A 10 -7.45 27.27 -12.07
CA ALA A 10 -7.93 26.00 -11.55
C ALA A 10 -6.72 25.25 -10.99
N GLN A 11 -6.73 24.99 -9.69
CA GLN A 11 -5.63 24.28 -9.03
C GLN A 11 -5.41 22.96 -9.76
N VAL A 12 -4.18 22.78 -10.25
CA VAL A 12 -3.71 21.53 -10.83
C VAL A 12 -3.88 20.44 -9.76
N PRO A 13 -4.33 19.23 -10.10
CA PRO A 13 -4.58 18.20 -9.08
C PRO A 13 -3.28 17.88 -8.32
N LEU A 14 -3.28 18.14 -7.00
CA LEU A 14 -2.14 18.00 -6.09
C LEU A 14 -2.04 16.57 -5.52
N HIS A 15 -1.88 15.60 -6.40
CA HIS A 15 -1.44 14.23 -6.09
C HIS A 15 -0.34 13.84 -7.09
N LEU A 16 0.33 12.70 -6.89
CA LEU A 16 1.05 12.11 -8.04
C LEU A 16 0.01 11.90 -9.13
N LYS A 17 0.17 12.53 -10.30
CA LYS A 17 -0.79 12.39 -11.41
C LYS A 17 -1.17 10.93 -11.57
N LEU A 18 -2.48 10.64 -11.58
CA LEU A 18 -2.96 9.28 -11.79
C LEU A 18 -2.25 8.69 -13.01
N ASN A 19 -1.75 7.47 -12.86
CA ASN A 19 -1.10 6.81 -13.98
C ASN A 19 -2.15 6.61 -15.10
N PRO A 20 -1.97 7.25 -16.27
CA PRO A 20 -2.99 7.29 -17.31
C PRO A 20 -3.30 5.88 -17.84
N GLU A 21 -2.30 5.01 -17.94
CA GLU A 21 -2.48 3.63 -18.39
C GLU A 21 -3.35 2.83 -17.41
N LYS A 22 -3.12 2.99 -16.10
CA LYS A 22 -3.92 2.31 -15.06
C LYS A 22 -5.38 2.77 -15.09
N ILE A 23 -5.62 4.08 -15.22
CA ILE A 23 -6.96 4.64 -15.31
C ILE A 23 -7.65 4.24 -16.60
N GLN A 24 -6.97 4.32 -17.74
CA GLN A 24 -7.51 3.90 -19.03
C GLN A 24 -7.89 2.41 -19.03
N LYS A 25 -7.05 1.56 -18.42
CA LYS A 25 -7.34 0.14 -18.25
C LYS A 25 -8.61 -0.08 -17.42
N ALA A 26 -8.73 0.59 -16.27
CA ALA A 26 -9.92 0.50 -15.42
C ALA A 26 -11.18 1.03 -16.14
N ALA A 27 -11.06 2.12 -16.89
CA ALA A 27 -12.14 2.72 -17.67
C ALA A 27 -12.63 1.79 -18.79
N LYS A 28 -11.70 1.20 -19.55
CA LYS A 28 -12.03 0.24 -20.61
C LYS A 28 -12.76 -0.98 -20.03
N LEU A 29 -12.26 -1.52 -18.92
CA LEU A 29 -12.88 -2.68 -18.26
C LEU A 29 -14.30 -2.35 -17.77
N LYS A 30 -14.50 -1.14 -17.21
CA LYS A 30 -15.82 -0.65 -16.82
C LYS A 30 -16.77 -0.55 -18.01
N GLN A 31 -16.32 0.02 -19.14
CA GLN A 31 -17.15 0.14 -20.34
C GLN A 31 -17.56 -1.23 -20.87
N GLU A 32 -16.62 -2.18 -20.92
CA GLU A 32 -16.89 -3.56 -21.31
C GLU A 32 -17.90 -4.23 -20.38
N ALA A 33 -17.74 -4.06 -19.06
CA ALA A 33 -18.66 -4.59 -18.06
C ALA A 33 -20.08 -4.05 -18.24
N LEU A 34 -20.23 -2.76 -18.51
CA LEU A 34 -21.53 -2.14 -18.76
C LEU A 34 -22.17 -2.63 -20.06
N ALA A 35 -21.39 -2.79 -21.13
CA ALA A 35 -21.88 -3.30 -22.40
C ALA A 35 -22.34 -4.77 -22.32
N LYS A 36 -21.68 -5.56 -21.47
CA LYS A 36 -22.00 -6.99 -21.26
C LYS A 36 -22.98 -7.24 -20.12
N HIS A 37 -23.38 -6.19 -19.39
CA HIS A 37 -24.13 -6.31 -18.13
C HIS A 37 -23.47 -7.26 -17.10
N ASP A 38 -22.13 -7.31 -17.08
CA ASP A 38 -21.36 -8.18 -16.20
C ASP A 38 -20.98 -7.45 -14.90
N SER A 39 -21.66 -7.81 -13.82
CA SER A 39 -21.44 -7.18 -12.51
C SER A 39 -20.08 -7.55 -11.90
N LEU A 40 -19.57 -8.75 -12.14
CA LEU A 40 -18.25 -9.18 -11.63
C LEU A 40 -17.12 -8.44 -12.34
N LEU A 41 -17.26 -8.26 -13.66
CA LEU A 41 -16.32 -7.44 -14.43
C LEU A 41 -16.36 -5.97 -14.00
N LEU A 42 -17.55 -5.46 -13.64
CA LEU A 42 -17.71 -4.12 -13.09
C LEU A 42 -17.03 -3.97 -11.73
N ALA A 43 -17.14 -4.98 -10.87
CA ALA A 43 -16.46 -5.01 -9.58
C ALA A 43 -14.93 -5.03 -9.73
N GLU A 44 -14.40 -5.80 -10.68
CA GLU A 44 -12.96 -5.80 -11.00
C GLU A 44 -12.52 -4.42 -11.53
N ALA A 45 -13.33 -3.76 -12.36
CA ALA A 45 -13.02 -2.41 -12.82
C ALA A 45 -12.96 -1.41 -11.65
N TYR A 46 -13.90 -1.48 -10.71
CA TYR A 46 -13.85 -0.66 -9.48
C TYR A 46 -12.63 -0.98 -8.62
N TYR A 47 -12.25 -2.26 -8.48
CA TYR A 47 -11.01 -2.62 -7.81
C TYR A 47 -9.77 -2.00 -8.48
N LEU A 48 -9.71 -1.99 -9.81
CA LEU A 48 -8.58 -1.38 -10.55
C LEU A 48 -8.54 0.15 -10.38
N TYR A 49 -9.69 0.82 -10.36
CA TYR A 49 -9.75 2.25 -9.98
C TYR A 49 -9.21 2.46 -8.57
N GLY A 50 -9.70 1.68 -7.60
CA GLY A 50 -9.26 1.77 -6.21
C GLY A 50 -7.73 1.69 -6.09
N LYS A 51 -7.12 0.72 -6.78
CA LYS A 51 -5.66 0.59 -6.84
C LYS A 51 -4.97 1.80 -7.47
N ALA A 52 -5.51 2.34 -8.56
CA ALA A 52 -4.90 3.46 -9.25
C ALA A 52 -4.83 4.72 -8.36
N TYR A 53 -5.91 5.01 -7.62
CA TYR A 53 -5.97 6.11 -6.66
C TYR A 53 -5.04 5.89 -5.46
N VAL A 54 -5.03 4.69 -4.87
CA VAL A 54 -4.10 4.35 -3.77
C VAL A 54 -2.65 4.52 -4.21
N PHE A 55 -2.27 4.08 -5.42
CA PHE A 55 -0.92 4.28 -5.95
C PHE A 55 -0.52 5.76 -6.09
N ALA A 56 -1.50 6.64 -6.30
CA ALA A 56 -1.30 8.09 -6.38
C ALA A 56 -1.31 8.78 -5.00
N GLY A 57 -1.62 8.04 -3.92
CA GLY A 57 -1.74 8.56 -2.56
C GLY A 57 -3.14 9.04 -2.17
N ASP A 58 -4.14 8.90 -3.05
CA ASP A 58 -5.54 9.24 -2.75
C ASP A 58 -6.26 8.01 -2.16
N TYR A 59 -6.07 7.81 -0.87
CA TYR A 59 -6.59 6.63 -0.16
C TYR A 59 -8.10 6.67 -0.01
N GLN A 60 -8.69 7.86 0.09
CA GLN A 60 -10.12 8.03 0.29
C GLN A 60 -10.93 7.70 -0.98
N THR A 61 -10.53 8.24 -2.12
CA THR A 61 -11.16 7.87 -3.40
C THR A 61 -10.91 6.40 -3.69
N GLY A 62 -9.70 5.91 -3.40
CA GLY A 62 -9.35 4.50 -3.50
C GLY A 62 -10.31 3.59 -2.71
N GLN A 63 -10.56 3.95 -1.46
CA GLN A 63 -11.49 3.26 -0.56
C GLN A 63 -12.93 3.30 -1.09
N ALA A 64 -13.40 4.45 -1.58
CA ALA A 64 -14.74 4.56 -2.16
C ALA A 64 -14.95 3.58 -3.33
N TYR A 65 -13.93 3.40 -4.18
CA TYR A 65 -13.98 2.41 -5.27
C TYR A 65 -13.95 0.96 -4.76
N TYR A 66 -13.15 0.64 -3.75
CA TYR A 66 -13.20 -0.69 -3.14
C TYR A 66 -14.57 -1.00 -2.52
N VAL A 67 -15.21 -0.03 -1.87
CA VAL A 67 -16.57 -0.18 -1.34
C VAL A 67 -17.58 -0.43 -2.47
N LYS A 68 -17.45 0.23 -3.63
CA LYS A 68 -18.30 -0.06 -4.80
C LYS A 68 -18.14 -1.51 -5.28
N ALA A 69 -16.92 -2.05 -5.28
CA ALA A 69 -16.68 -3.46 -5.61
C ALA A 69 -17.25 -4.42 -4.54
N ILE A 70 -17.12 -4.08 -3.26
CA ILE A 70 -17.67 -4.90 -2.15
C ILE A 70 -19.19 -5.00 -2.24
N ARG A 71 -19.89 -3.91 -2.55
CA ARG A 71 -21.36 -3.91 -2.72
C ARG A 71 -21.86 -4.90 -3.78
N ILE A 72 -21.01 -5.26 -4.73
CA ILE A 72 -21.32 -6.27 -5.75
C ILE A 72 -20.99 -7.68 -5.23
N HIS A 73 -19.84 -7.85 -4.59
CA HIS A 73 -19.38 -9.17 -4.14
C HIS A 73 -20.08 -9.69 -2.88
N GLU A 74 -20.44 -8.81 -1.95
CA GLU A 74 -20.98 -9.20 -0.64
C GLU A 74 -22.30 -10.00 -0.74
N PRO A 75 -23.29 -9.62 -1.56
CA PRO A 75 -24.51 -10.42 -1.74
C PRO A 75 -24.28 -11.77 -2.41
N LEU A 76 -23.16 -11.96 -3.12
CA LEU A 76 -22.82 -13.20 -3.81
C LEU A 76 -22.17 -14.24 -2.87
N GLY A 77 -21.88 -13.86 -1.63
CA GLY A 77 -21.30 -14.73 -0.61
C GLY A 77 -19.77 -14.72 -0.57
N ASN A 78 -19.22 -15.66 0.21
CA ASN A 78 -17.79 -15.70 0.51
C ASN A 78 -16.96 -16.08 -0.73
N SER A 79 -16.01 -15.22 -1.07
CA SER A 79 -15.12 -15.42 -2.23
C SER A 79 -13.71 -14.90 -1.94
N MET A 80 -12.73 -15.38 -2.72
CA MET A 80 -11.36 -14.85 -2.67
C MET A 80 -11.34 -13.35 -3.00
N GLU A 81 -12.19 -12.90 -3.93
CA GLU A 81 -12.31 -11.52 -4.36
C GLU A 81 -12.82 -10.61 -3.24
N LEU A 82 -13.85 -11.05 -2.49
CA LEU A 82 -14.35 -10.32 -1.34
C LEU A 82 -13.30 -10.22 -0.22
N SER A 83 -12.61 -11.33 0.08
CA SER A 83 -11.47 -11.32 1.02
C SER A 83 -10.39 -10.33 0.59
N ARG A 84 -10.00 -10.33 -0.69
CA ARG A 84 -9.02 -9.39 -1.25
C ARG A 84 -9.44 -7.93 -1.09
N LEU A 85 -10.73 -7.61 -1.24
CA LEU A 85 -11.25 -6.25 -1.05
C LEU A 85 -11.16 -5.82 0.41
N TYR A 86 -11.47 -6.70 1.36
CA TYR A 86 -11.28 -6.43 2.78
C TYR A 86 -9.81 -6.23 3.15
N VAL A 87 -8.88 -6.97 2.54
CA VAL A 87 -7.43 -6.70 2.68
C VAL A 87 -7.07 -5.29 2.23
N ARG A 88 -7.58 -4.84 1.08
CA ARG A 88 -7.32 -3.47 0.59
C ARG A 88 -7.87 -2.40 1.53
N LEU A 89 -9.04 -2.62 2.11
CA LEU A 89 -9.57 -1.72 3.13
C LEU A 89 -8.68 -1.71 4.37
N SER A 90 -8.24 -2.87 4.89
CA SER A 90 -7.35 -2.90 6.05
C SER A 90 -6.03 -2.18 5.80
N GLU A 91 -5.41 -2.38 4.64
CA GLU A 91 -4.17 -1.69 4.27
C GLU A 91 -4.37 -0.17 4.20
N ASN A 92 -5.49 0.30 3.63
CA ASN A 92 -5.80 1.73 3.60
C ASN A 92 -6.01 2.30 5.01
N GLU A 93 -6.73 1.59 5.88
CA GLU A 93 -6.96 2.02 7.27
C GLU A 93 -5.65 2.07 8.08
N VAL A 94 -4.69 1.17 7.83
CA VAL A 94 -3.32 1.26 8.40
C VAL A 94 -2.64 2.56 7.96
N ARG A 95 -2.67 2.87 6.66
CA ARG A 95 -2.02 4.07 6.11
C ARG A 95 -2.56 5.39 6.67
N VAL A 96 -3.84 5.42 7.04
CA VAL A 96 -4.46 6.59 7.68
C VAL A 96 -4.46 6.52 9.22
N GLY A 97 -3.74 5.56 9.81
CA GLY A 97 -3.55 5.42 11.26
C GLY A 97 -4.75 4.88 12.04
N ARG A 98 -5.77 4.34 11.36
CA ARG A 98 -7.03 3.85 11.95
C ARG A 98 -6.94 2.36 12.27
N LEU A 99 -6.06 2.01 13.21
CA LEU A 99 -5.69 0.61 13.49
C LEU A 99 -6.86 -0.28 13.93
N LYS A 100 -7.86 0.27 14.63
CA LYS A 100 -9.07 -0.49 15.02
C LYS A 100 -9.89 -0.91 13.80
N GLN A 101 -10.09 0.01 12.85
CA GLN A 101 -10.79 -0.27 11.59
C GLN A 101 -9.97 -1.22 10.70
N ALA A 102 -8.65 -1.03 10.67
CA ALA A 102 -7.76 -1.92 9.93
C ALA A 102 -7.86 -3.36 10.43
N LEU A 103 -7.83 -3.57 11.75
CA LEU A 103 -7.98 -4.89 12.35
C LEU A 103 -9.35 -5.50 12.06
N HIS A 104 -10.41 -4.68 12.08
CA HIS A 104 -11.75 -5.12 11.73
C HIS A 104 -11.81 -5.68 10.30
N TYR A 105 -11.32 -4.94 9.30
CA TYR A 105 -11.33 -5.40 7.92
C TYR A 105 -10.40 -6.59 7.67
N ALA A 106 -9.21 -6.63 8.30
CA ALA A 106 -8.32 -7.79 8.19
C ALA A 106 -8.97 -9.05 8.78
N THR A 107 -9.71 -8.92 9.88
CA THR A 107 -10.49 -10.01 10.49
C THR A 107 -11.64 -10.47 9.60
N LEU A 108 -12.37 -9.53 8.97
CA LEU A 108 -13.40 -9.87 7.99
C LEU A 108 -12.81 -10.63 6.79
N SER A 109 -11.66 -10.18 6.28
CA SER A 109 -10.93 -10.88 5.22
C SER A 109 -10.62 -12.32 5.61
N LEU A 110 -10.09 -12.56 6.81
CA LEU A 110 -9.78 -13.90 7.29
C LEU A 110 -11.05 -14.76 7.39
N LYS A 111 -12.14 -14.23 7.94
CA LYS A 111 -13.42 -14.95 8.04
C LYS A 111 -13.92 -15.39 6.67
N VAL A 112 -13.90 -14.49 5.69
CA VAL A 112 -14.29 -14.80 4.30
C VAL A 112 -13.33 -15.83 3.69
N ALA A 113 -12.02 -15.67 3.89
CA ALA A 113 -11.01 -16.60 3.38
C ALA A 113 -11.13 -18.01 3.98
N GLN A 114 -11.55 -18.15 5.24
CA GLN A 114 -11.80 -19.44 5.86
C GLN A 114 -13.07 -20.12 5.31
N ALA A 115 -14.08 -19.32 4.97
CA ALA A 115 -15.38 -19.78 4.51
C ALA A 115 -15.47 -19.99 2.98
N THR A 116 -14.57 -19.42 2.18
CA THR A 116 -14.54 -19.66 0.73
C THR A 116 -14.08 -21.09 0.42
N GLN A 117 -14.74 -21.73 -0.55
CA GLN A 117 -14.38 -23.07 -1.01
C GLN A 117 -13.32 -23.01 -2.13
N LYS A 118 -13.51 -22.08 -3.08
CA LYS A 118 -12.61 -21.90 -4.22
C LYS A 118 -11.46 -20.98 -3.84
N ASN A 119 -10.24 -21.34 -4.27
CA ASN A 119 -9.02 -20.55 -4.03
C ASN A 119 -8.77 -20.23 -2.55
N LYS A 120 -9.19 -21.11 -1.63
CA LYS A 120 -9.09 -20.92 -0.17
C LYS A 120 -7.69 -20.55 0.29
N ASP A 121 -6.68 -21.33 -0.09
CA ASP A 121 -5.30 -21.08 0.31
C ASP A 121 -4.80 -19.71 -0.18
N LYS A 122 -5.17 -19.28 -1.40
CA LYS A 122 -4.82 -17.96 -1.94
C LYS A 122 -5.54 -16.81 -1.22
N ALA A 123 -6.74 -17.04 -0.70
CA ALA A 123 -7.44 -16.07 0.13
C ALA A 123 -6.79 -15.99 1.52
N LEU A 124 -6.45 -17.14 2.10
CA LEU A 124 -5.79 -17.23 3.42
C LEU A 124 -4.42 -16.57 3.43
N ILE A 125 -3.60 -16.75 2.39
CA ILE A 125 -2.31 -16.05 2.23
C ILE A 125 -2.49 -14.55 2.45
N ARG A 126 -3.38 -13.93 1.65
CA ARG A 126 -3.65 -12.48 1.73
C ARG A 126 -4.20 -12.05 3.09
N ALA A 127 -5.09 -12.85 3.67
CA ALA A 127 -5.69 -12.51 4.96
C ALA A 127 -4.68 -12.62 6.11
N TYR A 128 -3.77 -13.59 6.07
CA TYR A 128 -2.70 -13.72 7.05
C TYR A 128 -1.68 -12.60 6.92
N GLY A 129 -1.24 -12.25 5.71
CA GLY A 129 -0.37 -11.09 5.48
C GLY A 129 -1.00 -9.79 5.97
N ALA A 130 -2.29 -9.57 5.69
CA ALA A 130 -3.01 -8.40 6.18
C ALA A 130 -3.08 -8.33 7.71
N LEU A 131 -3.37 -9.45 8.38
CA LEU A 131 -3.38 -9.48 9.85
C LEU A 131 -1.98 -9.27 10.43
N ALA A 132 -0.96 -9.89 9.86
CA ALA A 132 0.43 -9.69 10.29
C ALA A 132 0.83 -8.22 10.19
N HIS A 133 0.55 -7.58 9.06
CA HIS A 133 0.83 -6.17 8.82
C HIS A 133 0.07 -5.26 9.82
N VAL A 134 -1.22 -5.51 10.06
CA VAL A 134 -1.99 -4.74 11.05
C VAL A 134 -1.45 -4.92 12.46
N TYR A 135 -1.13 -6.15 12.87
CA TYR A 135 -0.51 -6.38 14.17
C TYR A 135 0.89 -5.76 14.28
N GLY A 136 1.65 -5.69 13.19
CA GLY A 136 2.95 -4.99 13.14
C GLY A 136 2.79 -3.50 13.39
N ALA A 137 1.79 -2.88 12.76
CA ALA A 137 1.45 -1.48 13.00
C ALA A 137 0.96 -1.23 14.44
N ILE A 138 0.15 -2.13 15.01
CA ILE A 138 -0.27 -2.06 16.42
C ILE A 138 0.95 -2.17 17.34
N TRP A 139 1.80 -3.16 17.13
CA TRP A 139 3.01 -3.38 17.92
C TRP A 139 3.94 -2.16 17.90
N GLY A 140 4.17 -1.56 16.73
CA GLY A 140 4.97 -0.34 16.60
C GLY A 140 4.36 0.90 17.27
N ALA A 141 3.04 0.92 17.48
CA ALA A 141 2.34 2.00 18.18
C ALA A 141 2.27 1.79 19.71
N GLU A 142 2.45 0.57 20.20
CA GLU A 142 2.44 0.24 21.63
C GLU A 142 3.67 0.80 22.34
N LYS A 143 3.44 1.41 23.52
CA LYS A 143 4.50 1.93 24.39
C LYS A 143 4.23 1.52 25.84
N PRO A 144 5.00 0.58 26.43
CA PRO A 144 6.10 -0.18 25.80
C PRO A 144 5.61 -1.23 24.77
N PRO A 145 6.48 -1.70 23.86
CA PRO A 145 6.12 -2.76 22.90
C PRO A 145 5.68 -4.04 23.62
N ASN A 146 4.58 -4.65 23.18
CA ASN A 146 4.08 -5.89 23.77
C ASN A 146 4.65 -7.13 23.04
N PRO A 147 5.40 -8.02 23.73
CA PRO A 147 5.91 -9.25 23.12
C PRO A 147 4.81 -10.14 22.54
N SER A 148 3.63 -10.21 23.19
CA SER A 148 2.52 -11.02 22.68
C SER A 148 1.94 -10.47 21.37
N THR A 149 2.01 -9.17 21.14
CA THR A 149 1.59 -8.57 19.86
C THR A 149 2.61 -8.92 18.78
N PHE A 150 3.92 -8.84 19.08
CA PHE A 150 4.99 -9.27 18.18
C PHE A 150 4.88 -10.75 17.80
N ASP A 151 4.60 -11.64 18.77
CA ASP A 151 4.41 -13.07 18.51
C ASP A 151 3.25 -13.34 17.53
N ARG A 152 2.19 -12.52 17.56
CA ARG A 152 1.09 -12.60 16.58
C ARG A 152 1.56 -12.24 15.18
N VAL A 153 2.36 -11.18 15.04
CA VAL A 153 2.94 -10.77 13.74
C VAL A 153 3.71 -11.94 13.12
N ILE A 154 4.64 -12.52 13.90
CA ILE A 154 5.45 -13.65 13.44
C ILE A 154 4.57 -14.87 13.14
N SER A 155 3.59 -15.18 13.99
CA SER A 155 2.67 -16.31 13.78
C SER A 155 1.90 -16.19 12.47
N TYR A 156 1.38 -15.02 12.15
CA TYR A 156 0.62 -14.81 10.90
C TYR A 156 1.52 -14.84 9.67
N TYR A 157 2.69 -14.19 9.67
CA TYR A 157 3.63 -14.31 8.55
C TYR A 157 4.10 -15.76 8.35
N LYS A 158 4.26 -16.56 9.42
CA LYS A 158 4.62 -17.99 9.28
C LYS A 158 3.50 -18.83 8.67
N LYS A 159 2.23 -18.54 9.00
CA LYS A 159 1.07 -19.19 8.36
C LYS A 159 0.97 -18.82 6.88
N GLU A 160 1.22 -17.55 6.56
CA GLU A 160 1.31 -17.08 5.17
C GLU A 160 2.44 -17.79 4.42
N GLU A 161 3.65 -17.80 5.00
CA GLU A 161 4.84 -18.44 4.44
C GLU A 161 4.57 -19.91 4.08
N GLN A 162 3.99 -20.67 5.01
CA GLN A 162 3.69 -22.08 4.81
C GLN A 162 2.76 -22.31 3.61
N LEU A 163 1.74 -21.46 3.46
CA LEU A 163 0.83 -21.55 2.32
C LEU A 163 1.49 -21.11 1.01
N CYS A 164 2.34 -20.08 1.03
CA CYS A 164 3.09 -19.65 -0.14
C CYS A 164 4.00 -20.78 -0.65
N TYR A 165 4.72 -21.49 0.22
CA TYR A 165 5.50 -22.67 -0.17
C TYR A 165 4.61 -23.81 -0.67
N LYS A 166 3.50 -24.11 0.01
CA LYS A 166 2.54 -25.15 -0.42
C LYS A 166 2.06 -24.92 -1.85
N LEU A 167 1.84 -23.66 -2.24
CA LEU A 167 1.35 -23.28 -3.56
C LEU A 167 2.46 -22.99 -4.58
N ASN A 168 3.73 -23.09 -4.20
CA ASN A 168 4.87 -22.60 -4.99
C ASN A 168 4.70 -21.13 -5.44
N ASP A 169 4.12 -20.29 -4.58
CA ASP A 169 3.87 -18.87 -4.84
C ASP A 169 5.15 -18.06 -4.61
N ALA A 170 6.04 -18.05 -5.61
CA ALA A 170 7.32 -17.33 -5.52
C ALA A 170 7.15 -15.82 -5.19
N PRO A 171 6.19 -15.07 -5.79
CA PRO A 171 5.88 -13.72 -5.34
C PRO A 171 5.49 -13.63 -3.87
N GLY A 172 4.62 -14.52 -3.39
CA GLY A 172 4.21 -14.55 -1.98
C GLY A 172 5.35 -14.91 -1.03
N ILE A 173 6.25 -15.81 -1.43
CA ILE A 173 7.47 -16.10 -0.66
C ILE A 173 8.35 -14.85 -0.56
N ALA A 174 8.54 -14.12 -1.65
CA ALA A 174 9.32 -12.88 -1.66
C ALA A 174 8.71 -11.81 -0.75
N GLU A 175 7.38 -11.65 -0.80
CA GLU A 175 6.64 -10.70 0.04
C GLU A 175 6.78 -11.03 1.53
N VAL A 176 6.58 -12.29 1.93
CA VAL A 176 6.78 -12.71 3.33
C VAL A 176 8.22 -12.49 3.81
N ASN A 177 9.21 -12.72 2.95
CA ASN A 177 10.62 -12.49 3.30
C ASN A 177 10.91 -10.98 3.49
N LEU A 178 10.34 -10.12 2.65
CA LEU A 178 10.43 -8.67 2.82
C LEU A 178 9.83 -8.23 4.17
N GLU A 179 8.63 -8.71 4.47
CA GLU A 179 7.88 -8.35 5.67
C GLU A 179 8.58 -8.85 6.95
N LEU A 180 9.01 -10.11 6.97
CA LEU A 180 9.79 -10.67 8.09
C LEU A 180 11.11 -9.93 8.27
N GLY A 181 11.80 -9.59 7.19
CA GLY A 181 13.03 -8.82 7.25
C GLY A 181 12.83 -7.41 7.83
N THR A 182 11.73 -6.77 7.47
CA THR A 182 11.34 -5.45 7.99
C THR A 182 11.03 -5.51 9.48
N ILE A 183 10.21 -6.47 9.94
CA ILE A 183 9.87 -6.59 11.37
C ILE A 183 11.09 -6.96 12.22
N PHE A 184 11.99 -7.81 11.73
CA PHE A 184 13.24 -8.13 12.43
C PHE A 184 14.18 -6.92 12.52
N SER A 185 14.17 -6.03 11.53
CA SER A 185 14.96 -4.79 11.57
C SER A 185 14.51 -3.90 12.74
N GLN A 186 13.20 -3.79 12.97
CA GLN A 186 12.62 -2.96 14.04
C GLN A 186 12.99 -3.43 15.45
N VAL A 187 13.37 -4.70 15.62
CA VAL A 187 13.85 -5.26 16.89
C VAL A 187 15.37 -5.47 16.91
N ASN A 188 16.10 -4.92 15.93
CA ASN A 188 17.55 -5.09 15.76
C ASN A 188 18.00 -6.58 15.72
N ASP A 189 17.16 -7.49 15.22
CA ASP A 189 17.53 -8.91 15.04
C ASP A 189 18.31 -9.06 13.71
N PRO A 190 19.55 -9.59 13.73
CA PRO A 190 20.39 -9.73 12.53
C PRO A 190 19.79 -10.64 11.44
N LYS A 191 18.75 -11.42 11.74
CA LYS A 191 17.97 -12.16 10.72
C LYS A 191 17.37 -11.25 9.66
N ALA A 192 17.18 -9.96 9.95
CA ALA A 192 16.63 -8.97 9.04
C ALA A 192 17.28 -8.97 7.65
N ILE A 193 18.62 -8.88 7.60
CA ILE A 193 19.36 -8.75 6.34
C ILE A 193 19.18 -9.99 5.44
N PRO A 194 19.40 -11.24 5.91
CA PRO A 194 19.17 -12.43 5.09
C PRO A 194 17.75 -12.53 4.51
N TYR A 195 16.72 -12.17 5.29
CA TYR A 195 15.34 -12.14 4.82
C TYR A 195 15.15 -11.11 3.69
N LEU A 196 15.66 -9.88 3.87
CA LEU A 196 15.55 -8.81 2.87
C LEU A 196 16.38 -9.10 1.60
N GLU A 197 17.57 -9.68 1.73
CA GLU A 197 18.40 -10.08 0.59
C GLU A 197 17.72 -11.19 -0.23
N LYS A 198 17.08 -12.16 0.43
CA LYS A 198 16.29 -13.20 -0.25
C LYS A 198 15.09 -12.60 -0.98
N ALA A 199 14.36 -11.68 -0.34
CA ALA A 199 13.25 -10.98 -0.99
C ALA A 199 13.73 -10.17 -2.22
N GLN A 200 14.85 -9.45 -2.09
CA GLN A 200 15.43 -8.68 -3.19
C GLN A 200 15.80 -9.59 -4.37
N HIS A 201 16.45 -10.72 -4.10
CA HIS A 201 16.83 -11.69 -5.12
C HIS A 201 15.59 -12.23 -5.88
N LEU A 202 14.56 -12.67 -5.14
CA LEU A 202 13.34 -13.19 -5.73
C LEU A 202 12.59 -12.11 -6.54
N PHE A 203 12.43 -10.90 -6.01
CA PHE A 203 11.77 -9.82 -6.76
C PHE A 203 12.55 -9.38 -8.01
N THR A 204 13.88 -9.51 -7.99
CA THR A 204 14.71 -9.32 -9.18
C THR A 204 14.41 -10.38 -10.24
N GLN A 205 14.38 -11.66 -9.86
CA GLN A 205 14.08 -12.77 -10.79
C GLN A 205 12.66 -12.70 -11.36
N LEU A 206 11.71 -12.21 -10.56
CA LEU A 206 10.30 -12.10 -10.95
C LEU A 206 9.96 -10.81 -11.72
N ASP A 207 10.95 -9.94 -11.98
CA ASP A 207 10.79 -8.60 -12.57
C ASP A 207 9.70 -7.76 -11.87
N LYS A 208 9.62 -7.86 -10.55
CA LYS A 208 8.66 -7.09 -9.71
C LYS A 208 9.29 -5.77 -9.28
N VAL A 209 9.56 -4.89 -10.24
CA VAL A 209 10.28 -3.63 -10.03
C VAL A 209 9.74 -2.75 -8.91
N THR A 210 8.42 -2.70 -8.70
CA THR A 210 7.80 -1.95 -7.58
C THR A 210 8.19 -2.55 -6.23
N SER A 211 8.03 -3.86 -6.06
CA SER A 211 8.39 -4.57 -4.83
C SER A 211 9.90 -4.56 -4.61
N LEU A 212 10.70 -4.70 -5.67
CA LEU A 212 12.15 -4.62 -5.61
C LEU A 212 12.64 -3.29 -5.05
N ALA A 213 12.13 -2.16 -5.56
CA ALA A 213 12.51 -0.83 -5.07
C ALA A 213 12.18 -0.68 -3.57
N PHE A 214 11.00 -1.14 -3.16
CA PHE A 214 10.57 -1.12 -1.77
C PHE A 214 11.45 -2.01 -0.87
N THR A 215 11.76 -3.24 -1.29
CA THR A 215 12.67 -4.13 -0.55
C THR A 215 14.07 -3.55 -0.40
N MET A 216 14.58 -2.88 -1.43
CA MET A 216 15.90 -2.23 -1.38
C MET A 216 15.94 -1.11 -0.33
N MET A 217 14.84 -0.39 -0.13
CA MET A 217 14.74 0.65 0.89
C MET A 217 14.79 0.07 2.30
N HIS A 218 14.04 -1.00 2.56
CA HIS A 218 14.13 -1.72 3.84
C HIS A 218 15.48 -2.39 4.06
N LEU A 219 16.11 -2.93 3.01
CA LEU A 219 17.45 -3.48 3.11
C LEU A 219 18.48 -2.40 3.45
N ALA A 220 18.34 -1.20 2.88
CA ALA A 220 19.20 -0.08 3.22
C ALA A 220 19.01 0.39 4.67
N GLU A 221 17.77 0.43 5.15
CA GLU A 221 17.46 0.70 6.56
C GLU A 221 18.13 -0.32 7.49
N ALA A 222 17.98 -1.61 7.20
CA ALA A 222 18.64 -2.68 7.94
C ALA A 222 20.16 -2.51 7.91
N TYR A 223 20.76 -2.22 6.75
CA TYR A 223 22.18 -1.93 6.66
C TYR A 223 22.59 -0.73 7.53
N LEU A 224 21.79 0.32 7.63
CA LEU A 224 22.08 1.43 8.55
C LEU A 224 22.06 1.00 10.02
N ILE A 225 21.00 0.29 10.43
CA ILE A 225 20.83 -0.22 11.79
C ILE A 225 22.03 -1.08 12.21
N PHE A 226 22.50 -1.95 11.32
CA PHE A 226 23.63 -2.85 11.57
C PHE A 226 25.00 -2.24 11.22
N GLY A 227 25.12 -0.91 11.15
CA GLY A 227 26.42 -0.24 11.03
C GLY A 227 27.12 -0.39 9.67
N LYS A 228 26.35 -0.59 8.59
CA LYS A 228 26.83 -0.77 7.20
C LYS A 228 26.42 0.40 6.29
N PRO A 229 26.79 1.66 6.60
CA PRO A 229 26.29 2.85 5.89
C PRO A 229 26.71 2.90 4.41
N LYS A 230 27.87 2.34 4.04
CA LYS A 230 28.28 2.29 2.63
C LYS A 230 27.32 1.44 1.79
N GLN A 231 26.92 0.27 2.29
CA GLN A 231 25.98 -0.62 1.62
C GLN A 231 24.58 -0.02 1.59
N ALA A 232 24.16 0.62 2.68
CA ALA A 232 22.88 1.34 2.74
C ALA A 232 22.78 2.42 1.65
N PHE A 233 23.77 3.29 1.53
CA PHE A 233 23.76 4.37 0.53
C PHE A 233 23.71 3.83 -0.90
N GLN A 234 24.56 2.83 -1.21
CA GLN A 234 24.57 2.20 -2.53
C GLN A 234 23.22 1.57 -2.87
N THR A 235 22.55 0.97 -1.88
CA THR A 235 21.25 0.33 -2.06
C THR A 235 20.15 1.38 -2.25
N LEU A 236 20.14 2.48 -1.49
CA LEU A 236 19.19 3.58 -1.67
C LEU A 236 19.32 4.27 -3.03
N VAL A 237 20.54 4.53 -3.48
CA VAL A 237 20.78 5.15 -4.80
C VAL A 237 20.22 4.25 -5.91
N LYS A 238 20.50 2.94 -5.85
CA LYS A 238 19.94 1.99 -6.82
C LYS A 238 18.40 1.94 -6.77
N ALA A 239 17.79 2.07 -5.58
CA ALA A 239 16.34 2.11 -5.44
C ALA A 239 15.75 3.39 -6.05
N GLU A 240 16.39 4.55 -5.84
CA GLU A 240 16.02 5.83 -6.46
C GLU A 240 16.15 5.78 -7.99
N ASP A 241 17.25 5.22 -8.50
CA ASP A 241 17.48 5.04 -9.93
C ASP A 241 16.43 4.11 -10.56
N LEU A 242 16.08 3.01 -9.89
CA LEU A 242 15.04 2.10 -10.35
C LEU A 242 13.67 2.79 -10.38
N TYR A 243 13.33 3.56 -9.33
CA TYR A 243 12.09 4.33 -9.26
C TYR A 243 11.96 5.31 -10.43
N ASN A 244 13.03 6.06 -10.71
CA ASN A 244 13.08 7.07 -11.75
C ASN A 244 13.08 6.46 -13.16
N SER A 245 13.96 5.49 -13.42
CA SER A 245 14.12 4.86 -14.74
C SER A 245 12.88 4.09 -15.18
N LYS A 246 12.19 3.41 -14.24
CA LYS A 246 10.94 2.68 -14.52
C LYS A 246 9.69 3.54 -14.41
N LYS A 247 9.83 4.83 -14.08
CA LYS A 247 8.72 5.79 -13.93
C LYS A 247 7.60 5.22 -13.06
N LEU A 248 7.95 4.63 -11.92
CA LEU A 248 7.03 3.80 -11.13
C LEU A 248 5.76 4.55 -10.68
N ASN A 249 5.84 5.88 -10.54
CA ASN A 249 4.73 6.78 -10.20
C ASN A 249 3.87 6.21 -9.05
N ASN A 250 4.56 5.78 -7.99
CA ASN A 250 3.97 5.27 -6.76
C ASN A 250 4.32 6.26 -5.64
N TYR A 251 3.29 6.73 -4.93
CA TYR A 251 3.40 7.75 -3.90
C TYR A 251 4.13 7.23 -2.65
N GLU A 252 3.76 6.04 -2.20
CA GLU A 252 4.33 5.36 -1.03
C GLU A 252 5.85 5.17 -1.20
N ILE A 253 6.29 4.56 -2.30
CA ILE A 253 7.72 4.38 -2.57
C ILE A 253 8.46 5.73 -2.61
N ARG A 254 7.84 6.78 -3.15
CA ARG A 254 8.46 8.11 -3.22
C ARG A 254 8.68 8.71 -1.84
N VAL A 255 7.68 8.60 -0.97
CA VAL A 255 7.72 9.08 0.40
C VAL A 255 8.74 8.29 1.21
N ASP A 256 8.63 6.96 1.17
CA ASP A 256 9.50 6.07 1.93
C ASP A 256 10.95 6.24 1.48
N LEU A 257 11.23 6.43 0.18
CA LEU A 257 12.58 6.67 -0.30
C LEU A 257 13.14 7.98 0.26
N ALA A 258 12.30 9.02 0.34
CA ALA A 258 12.70 10.28 0.96
C ALA A 258 12.97 10.12 2.46
N ILE A 259 12.12 9.38 3.19
CA ILE A 259 12.31 9.04 4.62
C ILE A 259 13.65 8.33 4.81
N GLN A 260 13.93 7.29 4.04
CA GLN A 260 15.17 6.52 4.18
C GLN A 260 16.43 7.33 3.85
N PHE A 261 16.36 8.25 2.87
CA PHE A 261 17.46 9.20 2.64
C PHE A 261 17.64 10.20 3.79
N VAL A 262 16.56 10.68 4.40
CA VAL A 262 16.64 11.55 5.59
C VAL A 262 17.34 10.77 6.71
N ALA A 263 16.85 9.58 7.06
CA ALA A 263 17.43 8.72 8.08
C ALA A 263 18.92 8.42 7.83
N TYR A 264 19.29 8.10 6.58
CA TYR A 264 20.68 7.93 6.18
C TYR A 264 21.55 9.17 6.47
N PHE A 265 21.11 10.34 6.02
CA PHE A 265 21.90 11.57 6.17
C PHE A 265 21.99 12.03 7.62
N GLU A 266 20.93 11.84 8.42
CA GLU A 266 20.96 12.12 9.86
C GLU A 266 21.94 11.19 10.59
N THR A 267 21.84 9.88 10.32
CA THR A 267 22.71 8.86 10.93
C THR A 267 24.19 9.09 10.59
N THR A 268 24.47 9.55 9.37
CA THR A 268 25.82 9.88 8.89
C THR A 268 26.22 11.34 9.13
N ARG A 269 25.42 12.10 9.89
CA ARG A 269 25.67 13.50 10.28
C ARG A 269 25.86 14.48 9.11
N GLN A 270 25.26 14.18 7.96
CA GLN A 270 25.21 15.04 6.78
C GLN A 270 23.96 15.93 6.82
N TRP A 271 23.90 16.82 7.83
CA TRP A 271 22.71 17.59 8.17
C TRP A 271 22.18 18.49 7.04
N ASP A 272 23.07 19.02 6.20
CA ASP A 272 22.68 19.86 5.06
C ASP A 272 21.89 19.05 4.01
N LYS A 273 22.31 17.80 3.75
CA LYS A 273 21.64 16.88 2.84
C LYS A 273 20.34 16.36 3.45
N ALA A 274 20.35 16.04 4.76
CA ALA A 274 19.16 15.65 5.51
C ALA A 274 18.09 16.74 5.41
N PHE A 275 18.44 18.00 5.70
CA PHE A 275 17.52 19.12 5.62
C PHE A 275 16.92 19.31 4.21
N ARG A 276 17.73 19.19 3.15
CA ARG A 276 17.23 19.27 1.77
C ARG A 276 16.26 18.14 1.43
N ARG A 277 16.53 16.91 1.88
CA ARG A 277 15.62 15.76 1.67
C ARG A 277 14.34 15.93 2.49
N LEU A 278 14.44 16.37 3.74
CA LEU A 278 13.31 16.64 4.63
C LEU A 278 12.38 17.71 4.06
N ARG A 279 12.91 18.80 3.49
CA ARG A 279 12.08 19.81 2.82
C ARG A 279 11.23 19.23 1.69
N LYS A 280 11.82 18.33 0.89
CA LYS A 280 11.09 17.64 -0.19
C LYS A 280 10.04 16.67 0.38
N LEU A 281 10.36 15.97 1.47
CA LEU A 281 9.41 15.09 2.16
C LEU A 281 8.19 15.88 2.69
N ASN A 282 8.42 16.98 3.39
CA ASN A 282 7.34 17.83 3.92
C ASN A 282 6.43 18.38 2.81
N GLU A 283 7.00 18.68 1.64
CA GLU A 283 6.21 19.09 0.47
C GLU A 283 5.29 17.94 0.01
N LEU A 284 5.80 16.70 -0.06
CA LEU A 284 5.00 15.52 -0.42
C LEU A 284 3.88 15.25 0.59
N GLU A 285 4.18 15.35 1.89
CA GLU A 285 3.18 15.14 2.95
C GLU A 285 2.10 16.22 2.94
N ARG A 286 2.48 17.48 2.70
CA ARG A 286 1.51 18.58 2.53
C ARG A 286 0.59 18.33 1.34
N ILE A 287 1.16 17.87 0.22
CA ILE A 287 0.39 17.47 -0.98
C ILE A 287 -0.63 16.38 -0.63
N ARG A 288 -0.23 15.35 0.12
CA ARG A 288 -1.15 14.29 0.59
C ARG A 288 -2.28 14.82 1.45
N LEU A 289 -1.98 15.66 2.46
CA LEU A 289 -3.00 16.20 3.37
C LEU A 289 -4.08 16.99 2.61
N LEU A 290 -3.69 17.74 1.59
CA LEU A 290 -4.63 18.46 0.73
C LEU A 290 -5.46 17.49 -0.14
N ALA A 291 -4.84 16.46 -0.71
CA ALA A 291 -5.56 15.44 -1.48
C ALA A 291 -6.59 14.68 -0.63
N ASP A 292 -6.24 14.31 0.62
CA ASP A 292 -7.16 13.69 1.56
C ASP A 292 -8.36 14.60 1.88
N HIS A 293 -8.15 15.91 1.98
CA HIS A 293 -9.23 16.87 2.16
C HIS A 293 -10.17 16.92 0.95
N ASP A 294 -9.62 16.97 -0.27
CA ASP A 294 -10.42 17.03 -1.51
C ASP A 294 -11.18 15.72 -1.78
N GLY A 295 -10.57 14.58 -1.46
CA GLY A 295 -11.22 13.27 -1.50
C GLY A 295 -12.44 13.21 -0.58
N ALA A 296 -12.34 13.83 0.61
CA ALA A 296 -13.44 13.85 1.59
C ALA A 296 -14.62 14.67 1.07
N LEU A 297 -14.34 15.83 0.48
CA LEU A 297 -15.36 16.68 -0.16
C LEU A 297 -16.04 15.98 -1.34
N THR A 298 -15.27 15.27 -2.15
CA THR A 298 -15.80 14.50 -3.29
C THR A 298 -16.71 13.38 -2.80
N ARG A 299 -16.33 12.67 -1.73
CA ARG A 299 -17.16 11.64 -1.12
C ARG A 299 -18.48 12.21 -0.60
N LEU A 300 -18.43 13.30 0.17
CA LEU A 300 -19.62 13.97 0.69
C LEU A 300 -20.56 14.41 -0.44
N SER A 301 -20.00 14.93 -1.53
CA SER A 301 -20.79 15.34 -2.72
C SER A 301 -21.48 14.14 -3.38
N MET A 302 -20.78 13.01 -3.55
CA MET A 302 -21.37 11.78 -4.08
C MET A 302 -22.46 11.19 -3.18
N GLU A 303 -22.25 11.23 -1.86
CA GLU A 303 -23.23 10.77 -0.86
C GLU A 303 -24.50 11.62 -0.95
N TYR A 304 -24.36 12.95 -0.97
CA TYR A 304 -25.46 13.90 -1.13
C TYR A 304 -26.27 13.69 -2.42
N GLU A 305 -25.60 13.50 -3.56
CA GLU A 305 -26.28 13.21 -4.84
C GLU A 305 -27.02 11.87 -4.82
N THR A 306 -26.47 10.87 -4.13
CA THR A 306 -27.09 9.54 -4.01
C THR A 306 -28.33 9.59 -3.11
N GLU A 307 -28.28 10.34 -2.01
CA GLU A 307 -29.44 10.57 -1.14
C GLU A 307 -30.55 11.32 -1.87
N LYS A 308 -30.20 12.36 -2.64
CA LYS A 308 -31.18 13.11 -3.44
C LYS A 308 -31.94 12.23 -4.44
N LYS A 309 -31.26 11.27 -5.07
CA LYS A 309 -31.87 10.30 -6.02
C LYS A 309 -32.72 9.22 -5.35
N LYS A 310 -32.54 8.96 -4.05
CA LYS A 310 -33.38 8.01 -3.30
C LYS A 310 -34.67 8.65 -2.78
N HIS A 311 -34.72 9.98 -2.72
CA HIS A 311 -35.86 10.77 -2.24
C HIS A 311 -36.62 11.49 -3.37
N SER A 312 -36.30 11.18 -4.63
CA SER A 312 -36.96 11.65 -5.86
C SER A 312 -37.56 10.48 -6.61
#